data_AF-A0A2P2I583-F1
#
_entry.id   AF-A0A2P2I583-F1
#
_cell.length_a   1.000
_cell.length_b   1.000
_cell.length_c   1.000
_cell.angle_alpha   90.00
_cell.angle_beta   90.00
_cell.angle_gamma   90.00
#
_symmetry.space_group_name_H-M   'P 1'
#
loop_
_entity.id
_entity.type
_entity.pdbx_description
1 polymer ?
#
loop_
_entity_poly.entity_id
_entity_poly.type
_entity_poly.pdbx_seq_one_letter_code
_entity_poly.pdbx_strand_id
1 'polypeptide(L)'
;LAKRQQDVNHLLWKVYDHLHFDDLKGYAESFDPEADVSQYKDGGDAVHHLAKEYKDHRLLEQHHWFSLFNERQREEALMLFDVFMQCKTWDCAVHNAAYWREH
;
A
#
# COMPACT_ATOMS: atom_id res chain seq x y z
N LEU A 1 17.33 -11.20 -5.41
CA LEU A 1 16.24 -11.51 -6.37
C LEU A 1 15.18 -12.42 -5.75
N ALA A 2 15.56 -13.57 -5.18
CA ALA A 2 14.63 -14.53 -4.58
C ALA A 2 13.73 -13.94 -3.49
N LYS A 3 14.27 -13.14 -2.56
CA LYS A 3 13.47 -12.50 -1.49
C LYS A 3 12.41 -11.54 -2.04
N ARG A 4 12.77 -10.66 -2.99
CA ARG A 4 11.80 -9.74 -3.62
C ARG A 4 10.64 -10.46 -4.29
N GLN A 5 10.93 -11.54 -5.02
CA GLN A 5 9.88 -12.36 -5.63
C GLN A 5 9.00 -13.04 -4.57
N GLN A 6 9.61 -13.51 -3.48
CA GLN A 6 8.88 -14.11 -2.36
C GLN A 6 7.94 -13.09 -1.70
N ASP A 7 8.39 -11.86 -1.47
CA ASP A 7 7.58 -10.80 -0.86
C ASP A 7 6.32 -10.53 -1.71
N VAL A 8 6.49 -10.43 -3.04
CA VAL A 8 5.37 -10.27 -3.97
C VAL A 8 4.43 -11.49 -3.93
N ASN A 9 4.99 -12.71 -3.92
CA ASN A 9 4.18 -13.92 -3.85
C ASN A 9 3.37 -13.99 -2.54
N HIS A 10 3.96 -13.55 -1.41
CA HIS A 10 3.29 -13.53 -0.12
C HIS A 10 2.18 -12.46 -0.06
N LEU A 11 2.41 -11.27 -0.62
CA LEU A 11 1.40 -10.21 -0.72
C LEU A 11 0.18 -10.65 -1.54
N LEU A 12 0.40 -11.39 -2.63
CA LEU A 12 -0.65 -11.86 -3.54
C LEU A 12 -1.27 -13.20 -3.12
N TRP A 13 -0.83 -13.80 -2.02
CA TRP A 13 -1.43 -15.03 -1.52
C TRP A 13 -2.74 -14.72 -0.78
N LYS A 14 -3.81 -15.44 -1.12
CA LYS A 14 -5.16 -15.27 -0.53
C LYS A 14 -5.57 -13.80 -0.37
N VAL A 15 -5.63 -13.08 -1.48
CA VAL A 15 -5.85 -11.62 -1.52
C VAL A 15 -7.12 -11.10 -0.85
N TYR A 16 -8.11 -11.96 -0.63
CA TYR A 16 -9.36 -11.58 0.06
C TYR A 16 -9.31 -11.81 1.57
N ASP A 17 -8.27 -12.47 2.09
CA ASP A 17 -8.04 -12.67 3.51
C ASP A 17 -6.92 -11.74 4.02
N HIS A 18 -6.90 -11.50 5.33
CA HIS A 18 -5.78 -10.84 6.03
C HIS A 18 -4.44 -11.53 5.74
N LEU A 19 -3.34 -10.79 5.87
CA LEU A 19 -1.99 -11.29 5.69
C LEU A 19 -1.75 -12.49 6.61
N HIS A 20 -1.05 -13.48 6.06
CA HIS A 20 -0.80 -14.76 6.72
C HIS A 20 0.67 -15.01 7.05
N PHE A 21 1.58 -14.22 6.49
CA PHE A 21 3.02 -14.36 6.70
C PHE A 21 3.49 -13.35 7.73
N ASP A 22 4.16 -13.84 8.77
CA ASP A 22 4.54 -13.03 9.95
C ASP A 22 5.41 -11.82 9.60
N ASP A 23 6.23 -11.90 8.55
CA ASP A 23 7.04 -10.78 8.09
C ASP A 23 6.16 -9.62 7.59
N LEU A 24 5.23 -9.90 6.68
CA LEU A 24 4.33 -8.87 6.15
C LEU A 24 3.32 -8.38 7.20
N LYS A 25 2.83 -9.24 8.09
CA LYS A 25 1.96 -8.81 9.21
C LYS A 25 2.69 -7.86 10.13
N GLY A 26 3.93 -8.18 10.50
CA GLY A 26 4.76 -7.32 11.33
C GLY A 26 4.98 -5.93 10.69
N TYR A 27 5.15 -5.87 9.37
CA TYR A 27 5.20 -4.59 8.66
C TYR A 27 3.87 -3.85 8.69
N ALA A 28 2.76 -4.51 8.37
CA ALA A 28 1.44 -3.88 8.37
C ALA A 28 1.05 -3.28 9.74
N GLU A 29 1.44 -3.93 10.84
CA GLU A 29 1.14 -3.49 12.21
C GLU A 29 2.06 -2.38 12.74
N SER A 30 3.33 -2.34 12.30
CA SER A 30 4.35 -1.42 12.85
C SER A 30 4.73 -0.27 11.93
N PHE A 31 4.38 -0.35 10.65
CA PHE A 31 4.72 0.67 9.66
C PHE A 31 3.76 1.86 9.73
N ASP A 32 4.32 3.06 9.81
CA ASP A 32 3.61 4.31 9.57
C ASP A 32 4.11 4.89 8.23
N PRO A 33 3.26 4.93 7.18
CA PRO A 33 3.64 5.44 5.87
C PRO A 33 4.14 6.89 5.87
N GLU A 34 3.73 7.71 6.85
CA GLU A 34 4.06 9.14 6.95
C GLU A 34 5.23 9.44 7.90
N ALA A 35 5.69 8.47 8.70
CA ALA A 35 6.70 8.71 9.75
C ALA A 35 8.09 9.07 9.20
N ASP A 36 8.45 8.57 8.02
CA ASP A 36 9.73 8.88 7.36
C ASP A 36 9.53 9.20 5.88
N VAL A 37 9.23 10.47 5.61
CA VAL A 37 9.02 10.97 4.24
C VAL A 37 10.28 10.95 3.38
N SER A 38 11.47 10.79 3.99
CA SER A 38 12.74 10.74 3.26
C SER A 38 12.86 9.49 2.37
N GLN A 39 12.02 8.47 2.61
CA GLN A 39 11.96 7.24 1.83
C GLN A 39 11.33 7.43 0.45
N TYR A 40 10.64 8.56 0.23
CA TYR A 40 9.98 8.89 -1.02
C TYR A 40 10.75 9.96 -1.82
N LYS A 41 10.67 9.91 -3.15
CA LYS A 41 11.35 10.83 -4.07
C LYS A 41 10.69 12.21 -4.11
N ASP A 42 9.40 12.28 -3.81
CA ASP A 42 8.56 13.48 -3.78
C ASP A 42 8.52 14.16 -2.40
N GLY A 43 9.28 13.68 -1.43
CA GLY A 43 9.24 14.22 -0.07
C GLY A 43 7.98 13.85 0.71
N GLY A 44 7.23 12.82 0.28
CA GLY A 44 6.09 12.26 1.00
C GLY A 44 4.73 12.80 0.57
N ASP A 45 4.65 13.62 -0.49
CA ASP A 45 3.40 14.21 -0.96
C ASP A 45 2.34 13.15 -1.34
N ALA A 46 2.73 12.12 -2.10
CA ALA A 46 1.83 11.05 -2.53
C ALA A 46 1.29 10.24 -1.34
N VAL A 47 2.15 9.89 -0.38
CA VAL A 47 1.75 9.10 0.78
C VAL A 47 0.86 9.90 1.73
N HIS A 48 1.13 11.20 1.89
CA HIS A 48 0.30 12.10 2.67
C HIS A 48 -1.10 12.22 2.04
N HIS A 49 -1.18 12.33 0.71
CA HIS A 49 -2.45 12.40 0.01
C HIS A 49 -3.32 11.14 0.24
N LEU A 50 -2.74 9.95 0.07
CA LEU A 50 -3.45 8.69 0.30
C LEU A 50 -3.85 8.52 1.78
N ALA A 51 -2.93 8.80 2.71
CA ALA A 51 -3.19 8.70 4.15
C ALA A 51 -4.31 9.63 4.61
N LYS A 52 -4.42 10.82 4.00
CA LYS A 52 -5.53 11.73 4.24
C LYS A 52 -6.86 11.14 3.78
N GLU A 53 -6.96 10.63 2.56
CA GLU A 53 -8.21 10.03 2.05
C GLU A 53 -8.62 8.79 2.88
N TYR A 54 -7.65 8.03 3.37
CA TYR A 54 -7.87 6.93 4.31
C TYR A 54 -8.44 7.43 5.66
N LYS A 55 -7.79 8.42 6.29
CA LYS A 55 -8.23 9.03 7.56
C LYS A 55 -9.60 9.68 7.47
N ASP A 56 -9.94 10.23 6.31
CA ASP A 56 -11.24 10.83 6.03
C ASP A 56 -12.33 9.78 5.70
N HIS A 57 -12.00 8.48 5.73
CA HIS A 57 -12.89 7.35 5.40
C HIS A 57 -13.48 7.44 3.98
N ARG A 58 -12.68 7.86 3.01
CA ARG A 58 -13.11 8.10 1.62
C ARG A 58 -12.61 7.04 0.62
N LEU A 59 -11.92 6.01 1.08
CA LEU A 59 -11.46 4.90 0.24
C LEU A 59 -12.54 3.82 0.12
N LEU A 60 -12.50 3.09 -0.98
CA LEU A 60 -13.37 1.94 -1.22
C LEU A 60 -13.14 0.85 -0.15
N GLU A 61 -14.24 0.35 0.40
CA GLU A 61 -14.20 -0.74 1.38
C GLU A 61 -13.68 -2.06 0.78
N GLN A 62 -13.05 -2.88 1.61
CA GLN A 62 -12.65 -4.25 1.24
C GLN A 62 -13.88 -5.12 0.92
N HIS A 63 -13.63 -6.24 0.22
CA HIS A 63 -14.68 -7.17 -0.26
C HIS A 63 -15.74 -6.52 -1.17
N HIS A 64 -15.39 -5.40 -1.78
CA HIS A 64 -16.20 -4.73 -2.79
C HIS A 64 -15.63 -4.96 -4.20
N TRP A 65 -16.48 -4.88 -5.24
CA TRP A 65 -16.01 -4.93 -6.63
C TRP A 65 -15.24 -3.65 -6.97
N PHE A 66 -14.12 -3.83 -7.66
CA PHE A 66 -13.29 -2.76 -8.23
C PHE A 66 -13.42 -2.74 -9.75
N SER A 67 -13.52 -1.55 -10.33
CA SER A 67 -13.53 -1.31 -11.77
C SER A 67 -12.64 -0.13 -12.11
N LEU A 68 -11.64 -0.36 -12.96
CA LEU A 68 -10.77 0.69 -13.49
C LEU A 68 -11.54 1.77 -14.28
N PHE A 69 -12.74 1.45 -14.77
CA PHE A 69 -13.59 2.39 -15.50
C PHE A 69 -14.41 3.30 -14.58
N ASN A 70 -14.58 2.93 -13.30
CA ASN A 70 -15.16 3.83 -12.31
C ASN A 70 -14.12 4.91 -11.96
N GLU A 71 -14.49 6.19 -12.10
CA GLU A 71 -13.55 7.30 -11.95
C GLU A 71 -12.96 7.40 -10.54
N ARG A 72 -13.81 7.23 -9.50
CA ARG A 72 -13.38 7.33 -8.11
C ARG A 72 -12.51 6.16 -7.68
N GLN A 73 -12.92 4.93 -8.02
CA GLN A 73 -12.11 3.74 -7.72
C GLN A 73 -10.75 3.80 -8.43
N ARG A 74 -10.72 4.28 -9.68
CA ARG A 74 -9.46 4.51 -10.41
C ARG A 74 -8.59 5.56 -9.73
N GLU A 75 -9.17 6.67 -9.29
CA GLU A 75 -8.44 7.72 -8.56
C GLU A 75 -7.73 7.14 -7.34
N GLU A 76 -8.45 6.40 -6.49
CA GLU A 76 -7.91 5.76 -5.29
C GLU A 76 -6.79 4.75 -5.61
N ALA A 77 -6.99 3.92 -6.65
CA ALA A 77 -5.96 2.98 -7.08
C ALA A 77 -4.71 3.70 -7.63
N LEU A 78 -4.88 4.84 -8.29
CA LEU A 78 -3.76 5.66 -8.77
C LEU A 78 -3.02 6.33 -7.62
N MET A 79 -3.70 6.76 -6.55
CA MET A 79 -3.03 7.28 -5.35
C MET A 79 -2.06 6.23 -4.76
N LEU A 80 -2.50 4.98 -4.61
CA LEU A 80 -1.65 3.90 -4.14
C LEU A 80 -0.50 3.60 -5.11
N PHE A 81 -0.78 3.61 -6.42
CA PHE A 81 0.26 3.45 -7.44
C PHE A 81 1.32 4.56 -7.35
N ASP A 82 0.91 5.81 -7.15
CA ASP A 82 1.81 6.95 -7.04
C ASP A 82 2.74 6.77 -5.82
N VAL A 83 2.23 6.34 -4.67
CA VAL A 83 3.06 6.00 -3.49
C VAL A 83 4.15 4.99 -3.85
N PHE A 84 3.81 3.90 -4.55
CA PHE A 84 4.79 2.90 -4.98
C PHE A 84 5.85 3.47 -5.94
N MET A 85 5.45 4.35 -6.86
CA MET A 85 6.37 4.98 -7.81
C MET A 85 7.34 5.96 -7.14
N GLN A 86 6.93 6.57 -6.03
CA GLN A 86 7.77 7.49 -5.26
C GLN A 86 8.74 6.80 -4.31
N CYS A 87 8.51 5.54 -3.93
CA CYS A 87 9.48 4.81 -3.09
C CYS A 87 10.89 4.75 -3.70
N LYS A 88 11.90 5.05 -2.88
CA LYS A 88 13.34 4.99 -3.25
C LYS A 88 13.93 3.59 -3.14
N THR A 89 13.40 2.77 -2.25
CA THR A 89 13.93 1.43 -1.93
C THR A 89 12.84 0.38 -2.06
N TRP A 90 13.28 -0.89 -2.13
CA TRP A 90 12.36 -2.03 -2.12
C TRP A 90 11.57 -2.10 -0.80
N ASP A 91 12.23 -1.85 0.33
CA ASP A 91 11.62 -1.95 1.64
C ASP A 91 10.50 -0.91 1.82
N CYS A 92 10.69 0.33 1.32
CA CYS A 92 9.61 1.32 1.26
C CYS A 92 8.39 0.79 0.51
N ALA A 93 8.59 0.16 -0.65
CA ALA A 93 7.50 -0.36 -1.46
C ALA A 93 6.78 -1.53 -0.78
N VAL A 94 7.53 -2.47 -0.19
CA VAL A 94 6.96 -3.65 0.48
C VAL A 94 6.25 -3.27 1.78
N HIS A 95 6.79 -2.35 2.58
CA HIS A 95 6.13 -1.91 3.80
C HIS A 95 4.82 -1.16 3.49
N ASN A 96 4.82 -0.27 2.49
CA ASN A 96 3.58 0.33 1.99
C ASN A 96 2.60 -0.72 1.49
N ALA A 97 3.05 -1.69 0.70
CA ALA A 97 2.19 -2.72 0.16
C ALA A 97 1.59 -3.62 1.25
N ALA A 98 2.36 -3.92 2.31
CA ALA A 98 1.86 -4.67 3.45
C ALA A 98 0.83 -3.87 4.24
N TYR A 99 1.09 -2.58 4.50
CA TYR A 99 0.18 -1.70 5.22
C TYR A 99 -1.15 -1.50 4.50
N TRP A 100 -1.13 -1.09 3.23
CA TRP A 100 -2.33 -0.83 2.42
C TRP A 100 -3.07 -2.10 1.96
N ARG A 101 -2.54 -3.28 2.25
CA ARG A 101 -3.28 -4.54 2.05
C ARG A 101 -4.25 -4.81 3.20
N GLU A 102 -3.95 -4.32 4.40
CA GLU A 102 -4.80 -4.51 5.59
C GLU A 102 -5.77 -3.36 5.82
N HIS A 103 -5.46 -2.16 5.29
CA HIS A 103 -6.18 -0.91 5.51
C HIS A 103 -6.78 -0.39 4.21
#